data_AF-A0AAN8ZIB3-F1
#
_entry.id   AF-A0AAN8ZIB3-F1
#
_cell.length_a   1.000
_cell.length_b   1.000
_cell.length_c   1.000
_cell.angle_alpha   90.00
_cell.angle_beta   90.00
_cell.angle_gamma   90.00
#
_symmetry.space_group_name_H-M   'P 1'
#
loop_
_entity.id
_entity.type
_entity.pdbx_description
1 polymer ?
#
loop_
_entity_poly.entity_id
_entity_poly.type
_entity_poly.pdbx_seq_one_letter_code
_entity_poly.pdbx_strand_id
1 'polypeptide(L)'
;MKTSKESFLNSNKKEIERELGEFTFEERLKATSDGSYSIYRKKNQEKKPARANKNRPMEVSCKKPVSRFREVIQVPKRFPFYVLFFVWVLGGGRAARFRKRYDFLFKDNLPAEREELQKQLKKSKDPKVKDELKIHISWIVTEHKKKEREAAKQGKRPFYLKKSEIRKQRLVDKYKSLKEAGKLESFIEKKRRKNAAKDQRYMPYRRPSDEQQS
;
A
#
# COMPACT_ATOMS: atom_id res chain seq x y z
N MET A 1 -3.32 20.01 68.45
CA MET A 1 -2.34 18.94 68.74
C MET A 1 -1.67 18.33 67.49
N LYS A 2 -1.56 19.03 66.34
CA LYS A 2 -0.86 18.50 65.14
C LYS A 2 0.60 18.98 65.02
N THR A 3 0.94 20.08 65.66
CA THR A 3 2.27 20.71 65.62
C THR A 3 3.34 19.97 66.44
N SER A 4 2.95 19.20 67.47
CA SER A 4 3.90 18.48 68.35
C SER A 4 4.43 17.17 67.74
N LYS A 5 3.68 16.51 66.86
CA LYS A 5 4.15 15.31 66.15
C LYS A 5 5.13 15.66 65.05
N GLU A 6 4.90 16.76 64.34
CA GLU A 6 5.80 17.21 63.28
C GLU A 6 7.14 17.71 63.82
N SER A 7 7.15 18.42 64.97
CA SER A 7 8.40 18.80 65.63
C SER A 7 9.20 17.59 66.12
N PHE A 8 8.52 16.59 66.71
CA PHE A 8 9.16 15.34 67.14
C PHE A 8 9.78 14.55 65.98
N LEU A 9 9.07 14.42 64.86
CA LEU A 9 9.60 13.75 63.67
C LEU A 9 10.77 14.51 63.03
N ASN A 10 10.76 15.85 63.09
CA ASN A 10 11.86 16.66 62.56
C ASN A 10 13.11 16.58 63.43
N SER A 11 12.96 16.53 64.76
CA SER A 11 14.09 16.29 65.67
C SER A 11 14.71 14.92 65.44
N ASN A 12 13.90 13.87 65.34
CA ASN A 12 14.39 12.51 65.08
C ASN A 12 15.10 12.40 63.72
N LYS A 13 14.60 13.06 62.67
CA LYS A 13 15.28 13.09 61.36
C LYS A 13 16.67 13.74 61.45
N LYS A 14 16.79 14.84 62.18
CA LYS A 14 18.08 15.54 62.38
C LYS A 14 19.05 14.76 63.26
N GLU A 15 18.56 13.92 64.15
CA GLU A 15 19.39 12.98 64.91
C GLU A 15 19.90 11.85 64.01
N ILE A 16 19.02 11.25 63.21
CA ILE A 16 19.38 10.22 62.22
C ILE A 16 20.40 10.75 61.20
N GLU A 17 20.25 11.99 60.73
CA GLU A 17 21.22 12.60 59.79
C GLU A 17 22.60 12.80 60.41
N ARG A 18 22.68 13.11 61.71
CA ARG A 18 23.96 13.22 62.44
C ARG A 18 24.61 11.84 62.62
N GLU A 19 23.84 10.84 63.03
CA GLU A 19 24.30 9.45 63.17
C GLU A 19 24.79 8.88 61.83
N LEU A 20 24.09 9.17 60.72
CA LEU A 20 24.53 8.78 59.39
C LEU A 20 25.84 9.46 58.99
N GLY A 21 26.07 10.70 59.43
CA GLY A 21 27.31 11.45 59.19
C GLY A 21 28.54 10.82 59.86
N GLU A 22 28.37 10.20 61.02
CA GLU A 22 29.45 9.53 61.77
C GLU A 22 29.79 8.14 61.20
N PHE A 23 28.87 7.52 60.44
CA PHE A 23 29.10 6.23 59.80
C PHE A 23 30.11 6.34 58.66
N THR A 24 31.24 5.64 58.80
CA THR A 24 32.31 5.65 57.81
C THR A 24 31.85 4.98 56.50
N PHE A 25 32.45 5.39 55.38
CA PHE A 25 32.06 4.89 54.05
C PHE A 25 32.18 3.36 53.92
N GLU A 26 33.17 2.77 54.59
CA GLU A 26 33.38 1.31 54.60
C GLU A 26 32.26 0.57 55.34
N GLU A 27 31.80 1.09 56.48
CA GLU A 27 30.69 0.50 57.23
C GLU A 27 29.38 0.58 56.45
N ARG A 28 29.17 1.65 55.68
CA ARG A 28 28.01 1.77 54.77
C ARG A 28 28.04 0.71 53.68
N LEU A 29 29.19 0.47 53.06
CA LEU A 29 29.34 -0.57 52.04
C LEU A 29 29.06 -1.97 52.63
N LYS A 30 29.57 -2.24 53.83
CA LYS A 30 29.34 -3.51 54.54
C LYS A 30 27.85 -3.73 54.85
N ALA A 31 27.15 -2.70 55.35
CA ALA A 31 25.70 -2.77 55.60
C ALA A 31 24.86 -3.01 54.33
N THR A 32 25.32 -2.52 53.17
CA THR A 32 24.64 -2.80 51.88
C THR A 32 24.96 -4.18 51.30
N SER A 33 26.03 -4.82 51.77
CA SER A 33 26.50 -6.12 51.24
C SER A 33 25.72 -7.33 51.78
N ASP A 34 25.01 -7.17 52.91
CA ASP A 34 24.26 -8.25 53.57
C ASP A 34 23.03 -8.72 52.77
N GLY A 35 22.70 -8.07 51.64
CA GLY A 35 21.61 -8.45 50.74
C GLY A 35 20.20 -8.24 51.31
N SER A 36 20.07 -7.83 52.57
CA SER A 36 18.82 -7.59 53.29
C SER A 36 18.01 -6.42 52.74
N TYR A 37 18.65 -5.44 52.09
CA TYR A 37 17.99 -4.31 51.42
C TYR A 37 17.39 -4.68 50.04
N SER A 38 17.61 -5.91 49.55
CA SER A 38 16.96 -6.39 48.34
C SER A 38 15.48 -6.72 48.59
N ILE A 39 14.67 -5.69 48.82
CA ILE A 39 13.21 -5.84 48.76
C ILE A 39 12.85 -6.05 47.30
N TYR A 40 12.91 -7.31 46.86
CA TYR A 40 12.28 -7.76 45.64
C TYR A 40 10.78 -7.54 45.79
N ARG A 41 10.31 -6.36 45.39
CA ARG A 41 8.89 -6.08 45.27
C ARG A 41 8.35 -7.02 44.19
N LYS A 42 7.81 -8.18 44.60
CA LYS A 42 7.14 -9.11 43.69
C LYS A 42 6.14 -8.30 42.88
N LYS A 43 6.35 -8.19 41.58
CA LYS A 43 5.37 -7.59 40.67
C LYS A 43 4.07 -8.36 40.86
N ASN A 44 2.97 -7.66 41.16
CA ASN A 44 1.65 -8.25 41.22
C ASN A 44 1.39 -8.97 39.88
N GLN A 45 1.51 -10.29 39.88
CA GLN A 45 1.12 -11.09 38.74
C GLN A 45 -0.40 -11.11 38.76
N GLU A 46 -1.02 -10.23 37.96
CA GLU A 46 -2.45 -10.32 37.71
C GLU A 46 -2.77 -11.75 37.25
N LYS A 47 -3.63 -12.45 38.00
CA LYS A 47 -4.04 -13.81 37.67
C LYS A 47 -4.67 -13.78 36.29
N LYS A 48 -4.12 -14.56 35.36
CA LYS A 48 -4.71 -14.72 34.03
C LYS A 48 -6.15 -15.22 34.20
N PRO A 49 -7.13 -14.64 33.49
CA PRO A 49 -8.50 -15.13 33.56
C PRO A 49 -8.52 -16.60 33.09
N ALA A 50 -9.02 -17.47 33.96
CA ALA A 50 -9.24 -18.87 33.62
C ALA A 50 -10.59 -18.99 32.88
N ARG A 51 -10.65 -19.92 31.91
CA ARG A 51 -11.92 -20.24 31.26
C ARG A 51 -12.86 -20.89 32.28
N ALA A 52 -14.12 -20.49 32.31
CA ALA A 52 -15.13 -21.12 33.17
C ALA A 52 -15.44 -22.58 32.77
N ASN A 53 -15.29 -22.94 31.48
CA ASN A 53 -15.44 -24.30 30.95
C ASN A 53 -14.55 -24.46 29.70
N LYS A 54 -14.10 -25.67 29.38
CA LYS A 54 -13.19 -25.99 28.26
C LYS A 54 -13.74 -25.56 26.89
N ASN A 55 -15.07 -25.52 26.73
CA ASN A 55 -15.75 -25.25 25.47
C ASN A 55 -16.24 -23.80 25.32
N ARG A 56 -15.96 -22.91 26.29
CA ARG A 56 -16.42 -21.51 26.26
C ARG A 56 -15.31 -20.59 25.72
N PRO A 57 -15.59 -19.73 24.72
CA PRO A 57 -14.63 -18.72 24.28
C PRO A 57 -14.41 -17.65 25.36
N MET A 58 -13.24 -17.03 25.35
CA MET A 58 -12.86 -15.98 26.30
C MET A 58 -12.47 -14.73 25.53
N GLU A 59 -13.11 -13.61 25.88
CA GLU A 59 -12.79 -12.31 25.29
C GLU A 59 -11.51 -11.76 25.91
N VAL A 60 -10.55 -11.37 25.07
CA VAL A 60 -9.30 -10.72 25.48
C VAL A 60 -9.31 -9.29 24.97
N SER A 61 -8.86 -8.35 25.81
CA SER A 61 -8.76 -6.95 25.40
C SER A 61 -7.76 -6.79 24.24
N CYS A 62 -8.15 -6.03 23.21
CA CYS A 62 -7.29 -5.64 22.10
C CYS A 62 -6.05 -4.83 22.53
N LYS A 63 -6.03 -4.30 23.76
CA LYS A 63 -4.91 -3.54 24.32
C LYS A 63 -3.77 -4.42 24.83
N LYS A 64 -3.94 -5.74 24.90
CA LYS A 64 -2.88 -6.65 25.33
C LYS A 64 -1.91 -6.93 24.18
N PRO A 65 -0.62 -6.54 24.28
CA PRO A 65 0.35 -6.79 23.23
C PRO A 65 0.66 -8.28 23.08
N VAL A 66 0.92 -8.74 21.85
CA VAL A 66 1.34 -10.12 21.57
C VAL A 66 2.77 -10.32 22.06
N SER A 67 3.03 -11.36 22.86
CA SER A 67 4.32 -11.55 23.54
C SER A 67 5.50 -11.82 22.60
N ARG A 68 5.26 -12.51 21.49
CA ARG A 68 6.28 -12.80 20.47
C ARG A 68 5.59 -13.07 19.14
N PHE A 69 6.07 -12.43 18.07
CA PHE A 69 5.66 -12.79 16.72
C PHE A 69 6.25 -14.16 16.38
N ARG A 70 5.40 -15.10 15.94
CA ARG A 70 5.86 -16.39 15.42
C ARG A 70 6.31 -16.18 13.98
N GLU A 71 7.51 -16.61 13.65
CA GLU A 71 7.92 -16.76 12.26
C GLU A 71 7.10 -17.89 11.64
N VAL A 72 6.15 -17.52 10.77
CA VAL A 72 5.41 -18.49 9.97
C VAL A 72 6.36 -18.97 8.88
N ILE A 73 7.08 -20.06 9.14
CA ILE A 73 7.83 -20.76 8.09
C ILE A 73 6.80 -21.24 7.07
N GLN A 74 6.88 -20.72 5.84
CA GLN A 74 6.00 -21.14 4.76
C GLN A 74 6.36 -22.58 4.38
N VAL A 75 5.68 -23.56 4.97
CA VAL A 75 5.77 -24.95 4.54
C VAL A 75 5.07 -25.06 3.17
N PRO A 76 5.71 -25.65 2.14
CA PRO A 76 5.05 -25.84 0.86
C PRO A 76 3.80 -26.71 1.05
N LYS A 77 2.65 -26.17 0.64
CA LYS A 77 1.35 -26.84 0.76
C LYS A 77 1.34 -28.10 -0.13
N ARG A 78 1.22 -29.29 0.47
CA ARG A 78 1.04 -30.54 -0.27
C ARG A 78 -0.38 -30.59 -0.84
N PHE A 79 -0.51 -30.48 -2.16
CA PHE A 79 -1.78 -30.70 -2.85
C PHE A 79 -1.98 -32.21 -3.08
N PRO A 80 -3.17 -32.78 -2.82
CA PRO A 80 -3.45 -34.18 -3.11
C PRO A 80 -3.36 -34.41 -4.63
N PHE A 81 -2.54 -35.40 -5.03
CA PHE A 81 -2.18 -35.71 -6.41
C PHE A 81 -3.38 -36.04 -7.34
N TYR A 82 -4.56 -36.32 -6.80
CA TYR A 82 -5.71 -36.82 -7.55
C TYR A 82 -6.52 -35.75 -8.32
N VAL A 83 -6.39 -34.46 -7.98
CA VAL A 83 -6.98 -33.36 -8.77
C VAL A 83 -6.05 -32.85 -9.87
N LEU A 84 -4.80 -33.33 -9.92
CA LEU A 84 -3.78 -32.88 -10.86
C LEU A 84 -3.78 -33.64 -12.18
N PHE A 85 -4.39 -34.82 -12.29
CA PHE A 85 -4.41 -35.56 -13.56
C PHE A 85 -5.17 -34.77 -14.66
N PHE A 86 -6.31 -34.16 -14.31
CA PHE A 86 -7.06 -33.30 -15.23
C PHE A 86 -6.30 -32.00 -15.57
N VAL A 87 -5.56 -31.44 -14.59
CA VAL A 87 -4.73 -30.24 -14.78
C VAL A 87 -3.45 -30.53 -15.57
N TRP A 88 -2.91 -31.75 -15.51
CA TRP A 88 -1.70 -32.17 -16.23
C TRP A 88 -1.98 -32.51 -17.70
N VAL A 89 -3.11 -33.18 -17.97
CA VAL A 89 -3.54 -33.48 -19.35
C VAL A 89 -3.97 -32.21 -20.10
N LEU A 90 -4.54 -31.23 -19.41
CA LEU A 90 -4.99 -29.97 -20.01
C LEU A 90 -3.98 -28.82 -19.90
N GLY A 91 -3.06 -28.85 -18.94
CA GLY A 91 -2.25 -27.71 -18.53
C GLY A 91 -0.75 -27.89 -18.75
N GLY A 92 -0.20 -27.10 -19.67
CA GLY A 92 1.24 -26.84 -19.69
C GLY A 92 1.82 -26.35 -21.01
N GLY A 93 1.23 -26.71 -22.16
CA GLY A 93 1.84 -26.42 -23.47
C GLY A 93 0.91 -25.87 -24.56
N ARG A 94 -0.39 -25.69 -24.25
CA ARG A 94 -1.40 -25.33 -25.26
C ARG A 94 -1.99 -23.93 -25.11
N ALA A 95 -1.67 -23.16 -24.07
CA ALA A 95 -2.21 -21.80 -23.89
C ALA A 95 -1.94 -20.88 -25.09
N ALA A 96 -0.73 -20.96 -25.68
CA ALA A 96 -0.41 -20.20 -26.89
C ALA A 96 -1.20 -20.67 -28.12
N ARG A 97 -1.42 -21.98 -28.27
CA ARG A 97 -2.24 -22.56 -29.36
C ARG A 97 -3.73 -22.28 -29.16
N PHE A 98 -4.21 -22.26 -27.93
CA PHE A 98 -5.57 -21.88 -27.56
C PHE A 98 -5.79 -20.40 -27.87
N ARG A 99 -4.84 -19.53 -27.47
CA ARG A 99 -4.91 -18.11 -27.76
C ARG A 99 -5.02 -17.86 -29.26
N LYS A 100 -4.16 -18.49 -30.06
CA LYS A 100 -4.23 -18.41 -31.53
C LYS A 100 -5.55 -18.91 -32.11
N ARG A 101 -6.12 -20.02 -31.58
CA ARG A 101 -7.40 -20.56 -32.05
C ARG A 101 -8.60 -19.68 -31.71
N TYR A 102 -8.52 -18.96 -30.59
CA TYR A 102 -9.62 -18.13 -30.09
C TYR A 102 -9.25 -16.63 -30.09
N ASP A 103 -8.36 -16.22 -30.99
CA ASP A 103 -7.83 -14.85 -31.01
C ASP A 103 -8.94 -13.83 -31.28
N PHE A 104 -9.94 -14.20 -32.09
CA PHE A 104 -11.14 -13.39 -32.41
C PHE A 104 -11.96 -13.03 -31.16
N LEU A 105 -12.03 -13.91 -30.15
CA LEU A 105 -12.70 -13.60 -28.88
C LEU A 105 -12.00 -12.46 -28.16
N PHE A 106 -10.66 -12.46 -28.15
CA PHE A 106 -9.88 -11.48 -27.39
C PHE A 106 -9.63 -10.18 -28.14
N LYS A 107 -9.53 -10.22 -29.47
CA LYS A 107 -9.25 -9.07 -30.32
C LYS A 107 -10.50 -8.31 -30.70
N ASP A 108 -11.60 -9.01 -30.98
CA ASP A 108 -12.77 -8.41 -31.61
C ASP A 108 -13.98 -8.42 -30.66
N ASN A 109 -14.36 -9.59 -30.11
CA ASN A 109 -15.59 -9.71 -29.31
C ASN A 109 -15.50 -9.04 -27.93
N LEU A 110 -14.46 -9.32 -27.13
CA LEU A 110 -14.30 -8.70 -25.80
C LEU A 110 -14.27 -7.16 -25.81
N PRO A 111 -13.52 -6.48 -26.71
CA PRO A 111 -13.58 -5.03 -26.77
C PRO A 111 -14.92 -4.53 -27.28
N ALA A 112 -15.53 -5.19 -28.27
CA ALA A 112 -16.86 -4.82 -28.77
C ALA A 112 -17.94 -4.94 -27.68
N GLU A 113 -17.99 -6.05 -26.95
CA GLU A 113 -18.90 -6.27 -25.82
C GLU A 113 -18.72 -5.20 -24.74
N ARG A 114 -17.47 -4.87 -24.41
CA ARG A 114 -17.18 -3.80 -23.44
C ARG A 114 -17.70 -2.44 -23.92
N GLU A 115 -17.55 -2.13 -25.20
CA GLU A 115 -18.05 -0.89 -25.79
C GLU A 115 -19.57 -0.84 -25.83
N GLU A 116 -20.23 -1.96 -26.15
CA GLU A 116 -21.69 -2.09 -26.11
C GLU A 116 -22.24 -1.88 -24.71
N LEU A 117 -21.65 -2.50 -23.70
CA LEU A 117 -22.04 -2.31 -22.30
C LEU A 117 -21.86 -0.86 -21.84
N GLN A 118 -20.80 -0.17 -22.32
CA GLN A 118 -20.62 1.25 -22.06
C GLN A 118 -21.67 2.11 -22.78
N LYS A 119 -22.05 1.76 -24.02
CA LYS A 119 -23.14 2.43 -24.74
C LYS A 119 -24.46 2.24 -23.99
N GLN A 120 -24.75 1.05 -23.49
CA GLN A 120 -25.92 0.75 -22.67
C GLN A 120 -25.91 1.55 -21.37
N LEU A 121 -24.76 1.65 -20.69
CA LEU A 121 -24.61 2.43 -19.45
C LEU A 121 -24.87 3.94 -19.66
N LYS A 122 -24.49 4.49 -20.82
CA LYS A 122 -24.77 5.87 -21.19
C LYS A 122 -26.25 6.12 -21.52
N LYS A 123 -26.93 5.11 -22.09
CA LYS A 123 -28.33 5.17 -22.50
C LYS A 123 -29.30 4.92 -21.33
N SER A 124 -28.97 4.01 -20.43
CA SER A 124 -29.82 3.66 -19.31
C SER A 124 -29.95 4.84 -18.34
N LYS A 125 -31.13 4.96 -17.72
CA LYS A 125 -31.38 5.96 -16.67
C LYS A 125 -31.57 5.30 -15.32
N ASP A 126 -32.13 4.09 -15.30
CA ASP A 126 -32.42 3.34 -14.09
C ASP A 126 -31.15 3.01 -13.29
N PRO A 127 -31.13 3.28 -11.97
CA PRO A 127 -29.95 3.11 -11.14
C PRO A 127 -29.55 1.63 -11.00
N LYS A 128 -30.52 0.72 -10.84
CA LYS A 128 -30.27 -0.72 -10.68
C LYS A 128 -29.56 -1.31 -11.91
N VAL A 129 -30.09 -1.03 -13.10
CA VAL A 129 -29.52 -1.48 -14.38
C VAL A 129 -28.12 -0.88 -14.60
N LYS A 130 -27.89 0.38 -14.22
CA LYS A 130 -26.55 0.99 -14.29
C LYS A 130 -25.55 0.27 -13.41
N ASP A 131 -25.96 -0.13 -12.21
CA ASP A 131 -25.07 -0.79 -11.27
C ASP A 131 -24.74 -2.23 -11.72
N GLU A 132 -25.71 -2.96 -12.28
CA GLU A 132 -25.48 -4.25 -12.94
C GLU A 132 -24.49 -4.15 -14.10
N LEU A 133 -24.68 -3.16 -14.99
CA LEU A 133 -23.77 -2.90 -16.12
C LEU A 133 -22.35 -2.54 -15.65
N LYS A 134 -22.22 -1.74 -14.57
CA LYS A 134 -20.91 -1.42 -13.97
C LYS A 134 -20.24 -2.65 -13.38
N ILE A 135 -21.00 -3.50 -12.68
CA ILE A 135 -20.49 -4.76 -12.11
C ILE A 135 -19.95 -5.64 -13.25
N HIS A 136 -20.70 -5.76 -14.34
CA HIS A 136 -20.31 -6.58 -15.48
C HIS A 136 -19.05 -6.06 -16.19
N ILE A 137 -18.95 -4.74 -16.43
CA ILE A 137 -17.73 -4.11 -16.97
C ILE A 137 -16.53 -4.32 -16.04
N SER A 138 -16.74 -4.20 -14.73
CA SER A 138 -15.69 -4.44 -13.73
C SER A 138 -15.20 -5.88 -13.77
N TRP A 139 -16.12 -6.85 -13.89
CA TRP A 139 -15.79 -8.26 -14.02
C TRP A 139 -14.90 -8.54 -15.24
N ILE A 140 -15.27 -8.02 -16.41
CA ILE A 140 -14.46 -8.15 -17.65
C ILE A 140 -13.04 -7.55 -17.48
N VAL A 141 -12.92 -6.39 -16.81
CA VAL A 141 -11.62 -5.75 -16.56
C VAL A 141 -10.77 -6.53 -15.55
N THR A 142 -11.39 -7.08 -14.50
CA THR A 142 -10.67 -7.86 -13.47
C THR A 142 -10.18 -9.20 -14.02
N GLU A 143 -11.01 -9.87 -14.83
CA GLU A 143 -10.64 -11.05 -15.61
C GLU A 143 -9.39 -10.79 -16.47
N HIS A 144 -9.38 -9.68 -17.21
CA HIS A 144 -8.25 -9.31 -18.06
C HIS A 144 -6.96 -9.08 -17.25
N LYS A 145 -7.07 -8.32 -16.15
CA LYS A 145 -5.93 -8.07 -15.23
C LYS A 145 -5.43 -9.37 -14.58
N LYS A 146 -6.33 -10.30 -14.25
CA LYS A 146 -5.96 -11.61 -13.69
C LYS A 146 -5.18 -12.44 -14.72
N LYS A 147 -5.66 -12.48 -15.98
CA LYS A 147 -4.97 -13.14 -17.10
C LYS A 147 -3.57 -12.55 -17.35
N GLU A 148 -3.43 -11.22 -17.32
CA GLU A 148 -2.11 -10.56 -17.41
C GLU A 148 -1.18 -10.92 -16.25
N ARG A 149 -1.70 -10.97 -15.01
CA ARG A 149 -0.93 -11.38 -13.81
C ARG A 149 -0.52 -12.85 -13.86
N GLU A 150 -1.37 -13.72 -14.39
CA GLU A 150 -1.06 -15.15 -14.56
C GLU A 150 0.02 -15.35 -15.64
N ALA A 151 -0.05 -14.60 -16.75
CA ALA A 151 1.04 -14.57 -17.73
C ALA A 151 2.35 -14.07 -17.12
N ALA A 152 2.28 -13.10 -16.20
CA ALA A 152 3.42 -12.61 -15.43
C ALA A 152 4.04 -13.69 -14.51
N LYS A 153 3.20 -14.44 -13.80
CA LYS A 153 3.63 -15.57 -12.95
C LYS A 153 4.29 -16.70 -13.76
N GLN A 154 3.84 -16.91 -15.00
CA GLN A 154 4.45 -17.86 -15.94
C GLN A 154 5.79 -17.38 -16.52
N GLY A 155 6.33 -16.24 -16.06
CA GLY A 155 7.64 -15.72 -16.46
C GLY A 155 7.64 -14.84 -17.72
N LYS A 156 6.48 -14.63 -18.37
CA LYS A 156 6.37 -13.60 -19.41
C LYS A 156 6.36 -12.24 -18.72
N ARG A 157 7.19 -11.29 -19.16
CA ARG A 157 7.18 -9.95 -18.57
C ARG A 157 5.79 -9.33 -18.77
N PRO A 158 5.07 -8.95 -17.69
CA PRO A 158 3.80 -8.25 -17.83
C PRO A 158 4.04 -6.97 -18.64
N PHE A 159 3.41 -6.87 -19.80
CA PHE A 159 3.64 -5.77 -20.73
C PHE A 159 2.63 -4.65 -20.46
N TYR A 160 3.04 -3.71 -19.62
CA TYR A 160 2.37 -2.42 -19.55
C TYR A 160 2.94 -1.55 -20.67
N LEU A 161 2.07 -0.97 -21.52
CA LEU A 161 2.53 0.08 -22.43
C LEU A 161 3.26 1.15 -21.60
N LYS A 162 4.47 1.52 -22.02
CA LYS A 162 5.20 2.59 -21.36
C LYS A 162 4.35 3.85 -21.46
N LYS A 163 4.50 4.74 -20.47
CA LYS A 163 3.81 6.04 -20.46
C LYS A 163 4.03 6.83 -21.77
N SER A 164 5.18 6.63 -22.43
CA SER A 164 5.48 7.14 -23.77
C SER A 164 4.57 6.58 -24.86
N GLU A 165 4.35 5.26 -24.91
CA GLU A 165 3.46 4.64 -25.91
C GLU A 165 2.01 5.08 -25.71
N ILE A 166 1.54 5.18 -24.46
CA ILE A 166 0.20 5.70 -24.15
C ILE A 166 0.04 7.14 -24.64
N ARG A 167 1.08 7.98 -24.46
CA ARG A 167 1.07 9.37 -24.97
C ARG A 167 1.05 9.42 -26.50
N LYS A 168 1.81 8.55 -27.18
CA LYS A 168 1.79 8.44 -28.65
C LYS A 168 0.40 8.04 -29.16
N GLN A 169 -0.23 7.04 -28.55
CA GLN A 169 -1.60 6.62 -28.90
C GLN A 169 -2.59 7.78 -28.75
N ARG A 170 -2.59 8.46 -27.60
CA ARG A 170 -3.43 9.66 -27.37
C ARG A 170 -3.21 10.76 -28.41
N LEU A 171 -1.96 10.96 -28.87
CA LEU A 171 -1.65 11.95 -29.91
C LEU A 171 -2.19 11.52 -31.28
N VAL A 172 -2.09 10.24 -31.62
CA VAL A 172 -2.66 9.68 -32.85
C VAL A 172 -4.19 9.79 -32.85
N ASP A 173 -4.85 9.48 -31.75
CA ASP A 173 -6.31 9.59 -31.61
C ASP A 173 -6.78 11.06 -31.70
N LYS A 174 -6.02 11.97 -31.07
CA LYS A 174 -6.27 13.41 -31.18
C LYS A 174 -6.05 13.93 -32.61
N TYR A 175 -5.07 13.39 -33.33
CA TYR A 175 -4.84 13.75 -34.73
C TYR A 175 -6.01 13.29 -35.61
N LYS A 176 -6.47 12.04 -35.47
CA LYS A 176 -7.60 11.50 -36.23
C LYS A 176 -8.86 12.32 -36.01
N SER A 177 -9.22 12.59 -34.76
CA SER A 177 -10.41 13.41 -34.45
C SER A 177 -10.32 14.85 -34.98
N LEU A 178 -9.14 15.48 -34.95
CA LEU A 178 -8.94 16.82 -35.54
C LEU A 178 -8.95 16.82 -37.06
N LYS A 179 -8.47 15.74 -37.70
CA LYS A 179 -8.50 15.54 -39.15
C LYS A 179 -9.93 15.34 -39.64
N GLU A 180 -10.68 14.45 -38.97
CA GLU A 180 -12.10 14.23 -39.24
C GLU A 180 -12.94 15.50 -39.05
N ALA A 181 -12.62 16.30 -38.02
CA ALA A 181 -13.29 17.57 -37.77
C ALA A 181 -12.82 18.73 -38.67
N GLY A 182 -11.83 18.52 -39.55
CA GLY A 182 -11.26 19.57 -40.43
C GLY A 182 -10.50 20.69 -39.71
N LYS A 183 -10.24 20.56 -38.40
CA LYS A 183 -9.61 21.60 -37.56
C LYS A 183 -8.11 21.46 -37.41
N LEU A 184 -7.51 20.46 -38.07
CA LEU A 184 -6.11 20.09 -37.93
C LEU A 184 -5.14 21.24 -38.26
N GLU A 185 -5.36 21.94 -39.38
CA GLU A 185 -4.48 23.03 -39.83
C GLU A 185 -4.45 24.19 -38.82
N SER A 186 -5.63 24.65 -38.38
CA SER A 186 -5.74 25.69 -37.36
C SER A 186 -5.06 25.30 -36.02
N PHE A 187 -5.09 24.01 -35.66
CA PHE A 187 -4.43 23.51 -34.47
C PHE A 187 -2.91 23.51 -34.62
N ILE A 188 -2.40 23.14 -35.80
CA ILE A 188 -0.98 23.19 -36.14
C ILE A 188 -0.48 24.63 -36.13
N GLU A 189 -1.21 25.56 -36.74
CA GLU A 189 -0.86 26.98 -36.78
C GLU A 189 -0.79 27.59 -35.38
N LYS A 190 -1.80 27.34 -34.54
CA LYS A 190 -1.79 27.76 -33.12
C LYS A 190 -0.63 27.16 -32.34
N LYS A 191 -0.23 25.91 -32.64
CA LYS A 191 0.95 25.27 -32.05
C LYS A 191 2.25 25.90 -32.53
N ARG A 192 2.39 26.19 -33.83
CA ARG A 192 3.54 26.90 -34.41
C ARG A 192 3.73 28.26 -33.76
N ARG A 193 2.67 29.07 -33.65
CA ARG A 193 2.71 30.38 -32.99
C ARG A 193 3.14 30.29 -31.51
N LYS A 194 2.61 29.32 -30.77
CA LYS A 194 2.99 29.10 -29.35
C LYS A 194 4.42 28.59 -29.19
N ASN A 195 4.93 27.81 -30.13
CA ASN A 195 6.32 27.35 -30.11
C ASN A 195 7.26 28.50 -30.47
N ALA A 196 6.99 29.26 -31.54
CA ALA A 196 7.78 30.43 -31.91
C ALA A 196 7.88 31.46 -30.76
N ALA A 197 6.78 31.73 -30.05
CA ALA A 197 6.80 32.61 -28.89
C ALA A 197 7.63 32.05 -27.72
N LYS A 198 7.70 30.71 -27.56
CA LYS A 198 8.59 30.09 -26.57
C LYS A 198 10.04 30.16 -26.99
N ASP A 199 10.33 29.96 -28.28
CA ASP A 199 11.68 30.02 -28.82
C ASP A 199 12.23 31.46 -28.74
N GLN A 200 11.37 32.46 -28.97
CA GLN A 200 11.69 33.88 -28.74
C GLN A 200 12.11 34.19 -27.30
N ARG A 201 11.58 33.47 -26.29
CA ARG A 201 11.97 33.63 -24.89
C ARG A 201 13.43 33.22 -24.63
N TYR A 202 13.96 32.30 -25.42
CA TYR A 202 15.33 31.82 -25.32
C TYR A 202 16.27 32.46 -26.35
N MET A 203 15.75 33.37 -27.19
CA MET A 203 16.57 34.16 -28.08
C MET A 203 17.16 35.35 -27.31
N PRO A 204 18.47 35.62 -27.45
CA PRO A 204 19.08 36.78 -26.84
C PRO A 204 18.44 38.06 -27.40
N TYR A 205 18.14 39.02 -26.53
CA TYR A 205 17.67 40.33 -26.95
C TYR A 205 18.74 41.00 -27.83
N ARG A 206 18.29 41.62 -28.92
CA ARG A 206 19.16 42.43 -29.78
C ARG A 206 19.73 43.57 -28.94
N ARG A 207 21.06 43.74 -28.93
CA ARG A 207 21.71 44.81 -28.17
C ARG A 207 21.48 46.14 -28.90
N PRO A 208 21.19 47.25 -28.18
CA PRO A 208 20.92 48.57 -28.79
C PRO A 208 22.08 49.15 -29.62
N SER A 209 23.29 48.60 -29.53
CA SER A 209 24.49 49.09 -30.23
C SER A 209 24.49 48.87 -31.74
N ASP A 210 23.61 48.01 -32.26
CA ASP A 210 23.68 47.54 -33.65
C ASP A 210 22.78 48.33 -34.61
N GLU A 211 22.14 49.41 -34.15
CA GLU A 211 21.21 50.24 -34.94
C GLU A 211 21.90 51.40 -35.69
N GLN A 212 23.20 51.63 -35.51
CA GLN A 212 23.94 52.74 -36.15
C GLN A 212 24.69 52.36 -37.44
N GLN A 213 24.53 51.13 -37.94
CA GLN A 213 25.18 50.66 -39.18
C GLN A 213 24.18 49.91 -40.06
N SER A 214 23.23 50.63 -40.65
CA SER A 214 22.51 50.20 -41.85
C SER A 214 22.00 51.39 -42.64
#